data_AF-A0A7Y6D2W3-F1
#
_entry.id   AF-A0A7Y6D2W3-F1
#
_cell.length_a   1.000
_cell.length_b   1.000
_cell.length_c   1.000
_cell.angle_alpha   90.00
_cell.angle_beta   90.00
_cell.angle_gamma   90.00
#
_symmetry.space_group_name_H-M   'P 1'
#
loop_
_entity.id
_entity.type
_entity.pdbx_description
1 polymer ?
#
loop_
_entity_poly.entity_id
_entity_poly.type
_entity_poly.pdbx_seq_one_letter_code
_entity_poly.pdbx_strand_id
1 'polypeptide(L)'
;MQPLLDAAALAPTLVSASIPSPDWSGFDIPLPWGSLRIHAYALCILAGIVVGLWLTSVRWAKRGAPEGSVWDIVIWAIPFGIIGGRLYHVVSSPDAYFGPGFDGTGDLSLIPQIQRGGLGIWGAVVLGAVGAWIGCRRSGVKLSAFVDAAAPGLLLAQAIGRWGNYFNQELFGGPTTLPWGLQIDANNPNFPAGMPADTLFHPTFLYESLWNLAGVLILLAMDRRFNFRRSRLFWLYAMYYTLGRVWIEAMRIDDAEQINILGITTRLNVWTSIFVFLAALAAFILLGLKGRPDPDTVYLAGREPEKVSGPDDGTVTDVRDPDHVVSDSDSRGNLPGNHSGSRHASDPTEEAAAAPSGSKPGADATAAGHSGSTATEPAPEAGTGK
;
A
#
# COMPACT_ATOMS: atom_id res chain seq x y z
N MET A 1 -51.48 -18.44 17.91
CA MET A 1 -50.47 -18.39 16.83
C MET A 1 -50.64 -17.08 16.02
N GLN A 2 -50.74 -15.95 16.72
CA GLN A 2 -50.93 -14.61 16.17
C GLN A 2 -50.20 -13.48 16.96
N PRO A 3 -49.56 -13.68 18.14
CA PRO A 3 -48.84 -12.57 18.79
C PRO A 3 -47.32 -12.54 18.50
N LEU A 4 -46.81 -13.38 17.60
CA LEU A 4 -45.39 -13.39 17.21
C LEU A 4 -45.08 -12.51 15.98
N LEU A 5 -46.10 -11.91 15.35
CA LEU A 5 -45.96 -11.05 14.17
C LEU A 5 -45.91 -9.55 14.52
N ASP A 6 -46.34 -9.15 15.73
CA ASP A 6 -46.38 -7.73 16.12
C ASP A 6 -45.09 -7.23 16.81
N ALA A 7 -44.08 -8.08 16.99
CA ALA A 7 -42.76 -7.66 17.48
C ALA A 7 -41.83 -7.12 16.38
N ALA A 8 -42.27 -7.16 15.11
CA ALA A 8 -41.51 -6.61 13.97
C ALA A 8 -41.79 -5.12 13.70
N ALA A 9 -42.72 -4.49 14.43
CA ALA A 9 -43.21 -3.14 14.13
C ALA A 9 -42.46 -1.99 14.84
N LEU A 10 -41.35 -2.24 15.53
CA LEU A 10 -40.50 -1.20 16.12
C LEU A 10 -39.01 -1.57 16.06
N ALA A 11 -38.53 -1.99 14.89
CA ALA A 11 -37.10 -1.85 14.62
C ALA A 11 -36.89 -0.37 14.22
N PRO A 12 -36.07 0.42 14.94
CA PRO A 12 -35.67 1.71 14.42
C PRO A 12 -35.06 1.46 13.04
N THR A 13 -35.36 2.34 12.10
CA THR A 13 -34.70 2.47 10.80
C THR A 13 -33.19 2.51 11.00
N LEU A 14 -32.57 1.34 11.15
CA LEU A 14 -31.16 1.12 10.91
C LEU A 14 -31.04 1.39 9.42
N VAL A 15 -30.70 2.64 9.09
CA VAL A 15 -30.08 2.98 7.81
C VAL A 15 -29.17 1.81 7.49
N SER A 16 -29.46 1.06 6.42
CA SER A 16 -28.60 -0.02 5.97
C SER A 16 -27.21 0.59 5.83
N ALA A 17 -26.31 0.32 6.77
CA ALA A 17 -24.96 0.90 6.82
C ALA A 17 -24.03 0.17 5.84
N SER A 18 -24.62 -0.38 4.78
CA SER A 18 -23.91 -1.09 3.73
C SER A 18 -22.89 -0.15 3.12
N ILE A 19 -21.73 -0.70 2.80
CA ILE A 19 -20.64 0.04 2.17
C ILE A 19 -20.98 0.13 0.69
N PRO A 20 -21.21 1.33 0.11
CA PRO A 20 -21.48 1.46 -1.31
C PRO A 20 -20.22 1.09 -2.11
N SER A 21 -20.38 0.54 -3.32
CA SER A 21 -19.27 0.47 -4.27
C SER A 21 -19.06 1.82 -4.96
N PRO A 22 -17.82 2.19 -5.33
CA PRO A 22 -17.59 3.39 -6.11
C PRO A 22 -17.98 3.17 -7.58
N ASP A 23 -18.58 4.22 -8.18
CA ASP A 23 -18.99 4.23 -9.60
C ASP A 23 -17.80 4.41 -10.57
N TRP A 24 -16.59 4.55 -10.03
CA TRP A 24 -15.37 4.80 -10.81
C TRP A 24 -14.21 3.93 -10.30
N SER A 25 -13.41 3.43 -11.24
CA SER A 25 -12.23 2.61 -10.97
C SER A 25 -10.92 3.22 -11.50
N GLY A 26 -11.01 4.39 -12.15
CA GLY A 26 -9.89 5.09 -12.77
C GLY A 26 -10.34 6.22 -13.67
N PHE A 27 -9.37 6.87 -14.30
CA PHE A 27 -9.61 7.96 -15.26
C PHE A 27 -8.68 7.84 -16.47
N ASP A 28 -9.16 8.34 -17.60
CA ASP A 28 -8.46 8.35 -18.87
C ASP A 28 -7.80 9.70 -19.11
N ILE A 29 -6.51 9.69 -19.42
CA ILE A 29 -5.78 10.87 -19.86
C ILE A 29 -5.66 10.78 -21.39
N PRO A 30 -6.28 11.70 -22.14
CA PRO A 30 -6.12 11.74 -23.59
C PRO A 30 -4.69 12.20 -23.94
N LEU A 31 -3.99 11.40 -24.75
CA LEU A 31 -2.66 11.68 -25.29
C LEU A 31 -2.72 11.71 -26.83
N PRO A 32 -1.77 12.38 -27.52
CA PRO A 32 -1.76 12.45 -28.99
C PRO A 32 -1.69 11.09 -29.69
N TRP A 33 -1.24 10.05 -28.98
CA TRP A 33 -1.04 8.68 -29.48
C TRP A 33 -1.98 7.64 -28.84
N GLY A 34 -3.04 8.07 -28.13
CA GLY A 34 -4.03 7.18 -27.52
C GLY A 34 -4.56 7.66 -26.16
N SER A 35 -5.31 6.81 -25.46
CA SER A 35 -5.74 7.08 -24.08
C SER A 35 -4.84 6.33 -23.09
N LEU A 36 -4.40 7.01 -22.02
CA LEU A 36 -3.75 6.38 -20.88
C LEU A 36 -4.73 6.27 -19.71
N ARG A 37 -5.21 5.06 -19.45
CA ARG A 37 -6.06 4.75 -18.30
C ARG A 37 -5.23 4.63 -17.02
N ILE A 38 -5.42 5.53 -16.07
CA ILE A 38 -4.88 5.45 -14.71
C ILE A 38 -5.92 4.78 -13.82
N HIS A 39 -5.56 3.63 -13.27
CA HIS A 39 -6.43 2.87 -12.36
C HIS A 39 -6.27 3.39 -10.92
N ALA A 40 -7.39 3.58 -10.22
CA ALA A 40 -7.40 3.90 -8.79
C ALA A 40 -6.65 2.83 -7.97
N TYR A 41 -6.73 1.57 -8.41
CA TYR A 41 -5.96 0.45 -7.89
C TYR A 41 -4.44 0.73 -7.88
N ALA A 42 -3.90 1.21 -9.01
CA ALA A 42 -2.48 1.53 -9.13
C ALA A 42 -2.07 2.69 -8.22
N LEU A 43 -2.95 3.69 -8.06
CA LEU A 43 -2.74 4.81 -7.14
C LEU A 43 -2.73 4.35 -5.68
N CYS A 44 -3.61 3.43 -5.30
CA CYS A 44 -3.63 2.84 -3.95
C CYS A 44 -2.34 2.05 -3.67
N ILE A 45 -1.86 1.26 -4.63
CA ILE A 45 -0.57 0.57 -4.50
C ILE A 45 0.58 1.56 -4.36
N LEU A 46 0.63 2.60 -5.20
CA LEU A 46 1.69 3.61 -5.14
C LEU A 46 1.69 4.33 -3.80
N ALA A 47 0.52 4.75 -3.31
CA ALA A 47 0.37 5.34 -1.98
C ALA A 47 0.84 4.37 -0.88
N GLY A 48 0.47 3.09 -0.98
CA GLY A 48 0.94 2.04 -0.09
C GLY A 48 2.46 1.90 -0.08
N ILE A 49 3.11 1.90 -1.25
CA ILE A 49 4.57 1.86 -1.37
C ILE A 49 5.19 3.07 -0.69
N VAL A 50 4.71 4.28 -0.97
CA VAL A 50 5.24 5.52 -0.37
C VAL A 50 5.14 5.49 1.15
N VAL A 51 3.97 5.15 1.70
CA VAL A 51 3.76 5.09 3.15
C VAL A 51 4.55 3.95 3.80
N GLY A 52 4.64 2.79 3.15
CA GLY A 52 5.44 1.66 3.60
C GLY A 52 6.94 1.97 3.64
N LEU A 53 7.46 2.65 2.61
CA LEU A 53 8.84 3.11 2.55
C LEU A 53 9.12 4.20 3.58
N TRP A 54 8.18 5.12 3.81
CA TRP A 54 8.29 6.12 4.87
C TRP A 54 8.42 5.46 6.25
N LEU A 55 7.52 4.55 6.61
CA LEU A 55 7.59 3.83 7.88
C LEU A 55 8.89 3.02 8.01
N THR A 56 9.30 2.36 6.93
CA THR A 56 10.57 1.63 6.86
C THR A 56 11.75 2.57 7.11
N SER A 57 11.77 3.74 6.48
CA SER A 57 12.84 4.73 6.60
C SER A 57 12.96 5.29 8.02
N VAL A 58 11.83 5.61 8.65
CA VAL A 58 11.78 6.06 10.05
C VAL A 58 12.35 4.98 10.97
N ARG A 59 12.02 3.71 10.75
CA ARG A 59 12.53 2.59 11.56
C ARG A 59 13.99 2.27 11.27
N TRP A 60 14.41 2.43 10.02
CA TRP A 60 15.78 2.19 9.58
C TRP A 60 16.75 3.21 10.16
N ALA A 61 16.39 4.49 10.12
CA ALA A 61 17.15 5.57 10.75
C ALA A 61 17.30 5.34 12.27
N LYS A 62 16.22 4.95 12.97
CA LYS A 62 16.26 4.61 14.40
C LYS A 62 17.19 3.44 14.74
N ARG A 63 17.56 2.61 13.76
CA ARG A 63 18.51 1.50 13.92
C ARG A 63 19.97 1.93 13.69
N GLY A 64 20.23 3.21 13.40
CA GLY A 64 21.57 3.75 13.16
C GLY A 64 22.15 3.35 11.79
N ALA A 65 21.29 3.10 10.82
CA ALA A 65 21.70 2.72 9.48
C ALA A 65 22.13 3.95 8.65
N PRO A 66 22.95 3.77 7.58
CA PRO A 66 23.37 4.87 6.72
C PRO A 66 22.18 5.62 6.12
N GLU A 67 22.27 6.94 6.10
CA GLU A 67 21.31 7.77 5.37
C GLU A 67 21.31 7.39 3.88
N GLY A 68 20.15 7.48 3.23
CA GLY A 68 20.00 7.11 1.82
C GLY A 68 19.99 5.60 1.53
N SER A 69 20.51 4.75 2.42
CA SER A 69 20.62 3.30 2.13
C SER A 69 19.29 2.59 1.90
N VAL A 70 18.16 3.11 2.39
CA VAL A 70 16.83 2.58 2.01
C VAL A 70 16.59 2.75 0.51
N TRP A 71 16.89 3.92 -0.05
CA TRP A 71 16.74 4.20 -1.48
C TRP A 71 17.71 3.38 -2.32
N ASP A 72 18.95 3.22 -1.85
CA ASP A 72 19.92 2.32 -2.48
C ASP A 72 19.45 0.86 -2.49
N ILE A 73 18.64 0.43 -1.53
CA ILE A 73 18.07 -0.92 -1.54
C ILE A 73 16.86 -0.99 -2.48
N VAL A 74 15.98 0.01 -2.41
CA VAL A 74 14.74 0.08 -3.18
C VAL A 74 14.98 0.14 -4.68
N ILE A 75 16.03 0.85 -5.13
CA ILE A 75 16.40 0.94 -6.56
C ILE A 75 16.76 -0.42 -7.16
N TRP A 76 17.16 -1.39 -6.34
CA TRP A 76 17.35 -2.78 -6.77
C TRP A 76 16.09 -3.62 -6.54
N ALA A 77 15.44 -3.48 -5.39
CA ALA A 77 14.31 -4.33 -5.00
C ALA A 77 13.09 -4.16 -5.93
N ILE A 78 12.71 -2.92 -6.28
CA ILE A 78 11.51 -2.68 -7.10
C ILE A 78 11.67 -3.20 -8.53
N PRO A 79 12.73 -2.85 -9.30
CA PRO A 79 12.88 -3.36 -10.66
C PRO A 79 12.99 -4.88 -10.71
N PHE A 80 13.75 -5.49 -9.79
CA PHE A 80 13.81 -6.95 -9.71
C PHE A 80 12.46 -7.58 -9.39
N GLY A 81 11.66 -6.96 -8.52
CA GLY A 81 10.29 -7.40 -8.24
C GLY A 81 9.40 -7.34 -9.48
N ILE A 82 9.45 -6.26 -10.27
CA ILE A 82 8.67 -6.15 -11.51
C ILE A 82 9.12 -7.22 -12.52
N ILE A 83 10.43 -7.38 -12.72
CA ILE A 83 10.99 -8.40 -13.63
C ILE A 83 10.57 -9.79 -13.18
N GLY A 84 10.71 -10.11 -11.89
CA GLY A 84 10.34 -11.41 -11.35
C GLY A 84 8.85 -11.69 -11.49
N GLY A 85 8.01 -10.69 -11.21
CA GLY A 85 6.57 -10.84 -11.38
C GLY A 85 6.21 -11.14 -12.82
N ARG A 86 6.87 -10.49 -13.78
CA ARG A 86 6.65 -10.76 -15.19
C ARG A 86 7.13 -12.16 -15.59
N LEU A 87 8.35 -12.53 -15.20
CA LEU A 87 8.91 -13.86 -15.50
C LEU A 87 8.04 -14.98 -14.94
N TYR A 88 7.56 -14.83 -13.71
CA TYR A 88 6.67 -15.83 -13.12
C TYR A 88 5.37 -15.95 -13.91
N HIS A 89 4.76 -14.83 -14.33
CA HIS A 89 3.54 -14.86 -15.14
C HIS A 89 3.75 -15.56 -16.49
N VAL A 90 4.89 -15.31 -17.14
CA VAL A 90 5.24 -16.00 -18.40
C VAL A 90 5.37 -17.51 -18.20
N VAL A 91 5.94 -17.93 -17.07
CA VAL A 91 6.11 -19.35 -16.75
C VAL A 91 4.80 -20.01 -16.31
N SER A 92 3.96 -19.30 -15.54
CA SER A 92 2.69 -19.83 -15.05
C SER A 92 1.58 -19.85 -16.11
N SER A 93 1.71 -19.04 -17.15
CA SER A 93 0.71 -18.90 -18.22
C SER A 93 1.39 -18.92 -19.60
N PRO A 94 2.08 -20.01 -19.96
CA PRO A 94 2.90 -20.07 -21.17
C PRO A 94 2.08 -19.90 -22.45
N ASP A 95 0.85 -20.43 -22.49
CA ASP A 95 -0.01 -20.33 -23.67
C ASP A 95 -0.31 -18.88 -24.08
N ALA A 96 -0.34 -17.95 -23.13
CA ALA A 96 -0.56 -16.52 -23.39
C ALA A 96 0.61 -15.85 -24.16
N TYR A 97 1.78 -16.50 -24.23
CA TYR A 97 2.99 -15.97 -24.87
C TYR A 97 3.49 -16.86 -26.01
N PHE A 98 3.35 -18.17 -25.88
CA PHE A 98 3.90 -19.15 -26.80
C PHE A 98 2.84 -19.80 -27.70
N GLY A 99 1.56 -19.50 -27.48
CA GLY A 99 0.43 -20.12 -28.17
C GLY A 99 0.03 -21.44 -27.51
N PRO A 100 -1.22 -21.90 -27.69
CA PRO A 100 -1.72 -23.13 -27.06
C PRO A 100 -0.81 -24.32 -27.38
N GLY A 101 -0.23 -24.94 -26.34
CA GLY A 101 0.61 -26.12 -26.53
C GLY A 101 1.88 -25.89 -27.35
N PHE A 102 2.38 -24.65 -27.40
CA PHE A 102 3.57 -24.26 -28.18
C PHE A 102 3.42 -24.53 -29.69
N ASP A 103 2.22 -24.35 -30.23
CA ASP A 103 1.89 -24.53 -31.65
C ASP A 103 2.57 -23.52 -32.59
N GLY A 104 3.30 -22.54 -32.05
CA GLY A 104 4.02 -21.52 -32.81
C GLY A 104 3.18 -20.29 -33.15
N THR A 105 1.95 -20.20 -32.65
CA THR A 105 1.07 -19.02 -32.81
C THR A 105 1.32 -17.91 -31.78
N GLY A 106 2.19 -18.15 -30.81
CA GLY A 106 2.50 -17.22 -29.73
C GLY A 106 3.17 -15.92 -30.19
N ASP A 107 2.96 -14.87 -29.40
CA ASP A 107 3.59 -13.56 -29.56
C ASP A 107 4.54 -13.26 -28.39
N LEU A 108 5.83 -13.51 -28.59
CA LEU A 108 6.87 -13.22 -27.60
C LEU A 108 7.05 -11.71 -27.33
N SER A 109 6.58 -10.83 -28.23
CA SER A 109 6.64 -9.39 -28.01
C SER A 109 5.79 -8.95 -26.82
N LEU A 110 4.84 -9.78 -26.37
CA LEU A 110 4.05 -9.55 -25.17
C LEU A 110 4.90 -9.64 -23.90
N ILE A 111 5.98 -10.43 -23.86
CA ILE A 111 6.79 -10.66 -22.65
C ILE A 111 7.26 -9.36 -21.97
N PRO A 112 7.87 -8.37 -22.66
CA PRO A 112 8.27 -7.12 -22.01
C PRO A 112 7.12 -6.16 -21.70
N GLN A 113 5.91 -6.40 -22.23
CA GLN A 113 4.77 -5.46 -22.14
C GLN A 113 4.03 -5.55 -20.80
N ILE A 114 4.68 -5.13 -19.72
CA ILE A 114 4.12 -5.13 -18.34
C ILE A 114 2.89 -4.22 -18.19
N GLN A 115 2.74 -3.22 -19.05
CA GLN A 115 1.59 -2.33 -19.09
C GLN A 115 0.28 -3.04 -19.46
N ARG A 116 0.35 -4.23 -20.07
CA ARG A 116 -0.82 -5.07 -20.37
C ARG A 116 -1.26 -5.93 -19.17
N GLY A 117 -0.69 -5.70 -17.99
CA GLY A 117 -0.90 -6.55 -16.82
C GLY A 117 -0.05 -7.82 -16.87
N GLY A 118 -0.41 -8.82 -16.08
CA GLY A 118 0.30 -10.11 -16.00
C GLY A 118 1.60 -10.04 -15.18
N LEU A 119 1.44 -9.76 -13.89
CA LEU A 119 2.53 -9.80 -12.90
C LEU A 119 2.16 -10.78 -11.78
N GLY A 120 2.95 -11.84 -11.63
CA GLY A 120 2.78 -12.82 -10.57
C GLY A 120 3.43 -12.39 -9.25
N ILE A 121 2.67 -12.41 -8.15
CA ILE A 121 3.19 -11.97 -6.84
C ILE A 121 4.37 -12.82 -6.35
N TRP A 122 4.37 -14.13 -6.62
CA TRP A 122 5.44 -15.03 -6.19
C TRP A 122 6.78 -14.68 -6.84
N GLY A 123 6.78 -14.43 -8.14
CA GLY A 123 7.97 -13.97 -8.86
C GLY A 123 8.46 -12.62 -8.33
N ALA A 124 7.53 -11.70 -8.06
CA ALA A 124 7.88 -10.39 -7.54
C ALA A 124 8.50 -10.45 -6.14
N VAL A 125 7.98 -11.31 -5.26
CA VAL A 125 8.54 -11.52 -3.92
C VAL A 125 9.93 -12.14 -3.99
N VAL A 126 10.13 -13.19 -4.80
CA VAL A 126 11.41 -13.90 -4.88
C VAL A 126 12.50 -13.00 -5.47
N LEU A 127 12.30 -12.44 -6.66
CA LEU A 127 13.33 -11.58 -7.25
C LEU A 127 13.42 -10.23 -6.53
N GLY A 128 12.32 -9.69 -6.00
CA GLY A 128 12.37 -8.49 -5.16
C GLY A 128 13.25 -8.68 -3.92
N ALA A 129 13.21 -9.85 -3.27
CA ALA A 129 14.12 -10.20 -2.18
C ALA A 129 15.58 -10.32 -2.65
N VAL A 130 15.82 -10.86 -3.85
CA VAL A 130 17.16 -10.87 -4.47
C VAL A 130 17.66 -9.45 -4.74
N GLY A 131 16.81 -8.56 -5.28
CA GLY A 131 17.13 -7.15 -5.47
C GLY A 131 17.45 -6.45 -4.15
N ALA A 132 16.64 -6.68 -3.10
CA ALA A 132 16.90 -6.15 -1.77
C ALA A 132 18.22 -6.67 -1.19
N TRP A 133 18.57 -7.94 -1.42
CA TRP A 133 19.84 -8.53 -1.02
C TRP A 133 21.04 -7.87 -1.72
N ILE A 134 20.96 -7.65 -3.04
CA ILE A 134 21.98 -6.94 -3.82
C ILE A 134 22.13 -5.51 -3.30
N GLY A 135 21.03 -4.80 -3.11
CA GLY A 135 21.01 -3.44 -2.57
C GLY A 135 21.66 -3.37 -1.19
N CYS A 136 21.30 -4.27 -0.28
CA CYS A 136 21.89 -4.33 1.06
C CYS A 136 23.40 -4.56 1.01
N ARG A 137 23.87 -5.48 0.15
CA ARG A 137 25.29 -5.76 -0.05
C ARG A 137 26.05 -4.54 -0.60
N ARG A 138 25.43 -3.79 -1.51
CA ARG A 138 26.03 -2.56 -2.08
C ARG A 138 26.11 -1.43 -1.06
N SER A 139 25.08 -1.26 -0.23
CA SER A 139 25.08 -0.27 0.85
C SER A 139 25.83 -0.70 2.11
N GLY A 140 26.45 -1.89 2.12
CA GLY A 140 27.23 -2.37 3.26
C GLY A 140 26.39 -2.76 4.49
N VAL A 141 25.10 -3.05 4.32
CA VAL A 141 24.14 -3.32 5.40
C VAL A 141 23.62 -4.77 5.35
N LYS A 142 23.15 -5.28 6.49
CA LYS A 142 22.59 -6.62 6.62
C LYS A 142 21.15 -6.65 6.13
N LEU A 143 20.86 -7.57 5.20
CA LEU A 143 19.49 -7.85 4.76
C LEU A 143 18.56 -8.19 5.94
N SER A 144 19.05 -8.94 6.92
CA SER A 144 18.26 -9.32 8.09
C SER A 144 17.79 -8.14 8.93
N ALA A 145 18.62 -7.11 9.06
CA ALA A 145 18.24 -5.87 9.72
C ALA A 145 17.21 -5.10 8.88
N PHE A 146 17.41 -5.07 7.55
CA PHE A 146 16.51 -4.37 6.63
C PHE A 146 15.12 -4.96 6.62
N VAL A 147 14.98 -6.29 6.52
CA VAL A 147 13.66 -6.95 6.52
C VAL A 147 12.92 -6.79 7.85
N ASP A 148 13.63 -6.72 8.98
CA ASP A 148 13.01 -6.37 10.28
C ASP A 148 12.55 -4.91 10.32
N ALA A 149 13.27 -3.99 9.69
CA ALA A 149 12.82 -2.60 9.60
C ALA A 149 11.60 -2.46 8.67
N ALA A 150 11.61 -3.19 7.55
CA ALA A 150 10.59 -3.15 6.51
C ALA A 150 9.30 -3.88 6.87
N ALA A 151 9.33 -4.90 7.73
CA ALA A 151 8.18 -5.76 8.02
C ALA A 151 6.88 -5.00 8.39
N PRO A 152 6.87 -4.01 9.31
CA PRO A 152 5.68 -3.19 9.55
C PRO A 152 5.28 -2.33 8.34
N GLY A 153 6.26 -1.82 7.59
CA GLY A 153 6.03 -1.06 6.36
C GLY A 153 5.34 -1.88 5.28
N LEU A 154 5.66 -3.18 5.16
CA LEU A 154 5.01 -4.09 4.22
C LEU A 154 3.52 -4.28 4.53
N LEU A 155 3.16 -4.54 5.79
CA LEU A 155 1.75 -4.62 6.19
C LEU A 155 1.01 -3.31 5.96
N LEU A 156 1.64 -2.18 6.25
CA LEU A 156 1.01 -0.88 6.03
C LEU A 156 0.75 -0.62 4.54
N ALA A 157 1.72 -0.96 3.68
CA ALA A 157 1.55 -0.89 2.24
C ALA A 157 0.42 -1.81 1.76
N GLN A 158 0.32 -3.03 2.28
CA GLN A 158 -0.76 -3.95 1.98
C GLN A 158 -2.12 -3.42 2.46
N ALA A 159 -2.20 -2.84 3.66
CA ALA A 159 -3.43 -2.27 4.20
C ALA A 159 -4.01 -1.19 3.28
N ILE A 160 -3.15 -0.33 2.74
CA ILE A 160 -3.54 0.73 1.79
C ILE A 160 -3.84 0.14 0.41
N GLY A 161 -3.02 -0.79 -0.07
CA GLY A 161 -3.21 -1.44 -1.38
C GLY A 161 -4.56 -2.15 -1.51
N ARG A 162 -5.11 -2.69 -0.42
CA ARG A 162 -6.43 -3.33 -0.40
C ARG A 162 -7.58 -2.41 -0.81
N TRP A 163 -7.44 -1.10 -0.61
CA TRP A 163 -8.45 -0.15 -1.09
C TRP A 163 -8.52 -0.10 -2.63
N GLY A 164 -7.48 -0.55 -3.33
CA GLY A 164 -7.57 -0.77 -4.77
C GLY A 164 -8.64 -1.80 -5.14
N ASN A 165 -8.76 -2.90 -4.39
CA ASN A 165 -9.77 -3.94 -4.63
C ASN A 165 -11.19 -3.39 -4.46
N TYR A 166 -11.38 -2.43 -3.55
CA TYR A 166 -12.65 -1.72 -3.38
C TYR A 166 -13.02 -0.88 -4.62
N PHE A 167 -12.07 -0.14 -5.19
CA PHE A 167 -12.31 0.63 -6.42
C PHE A 167 -12.54 -0.24 -7.65
N ASN A 168 -11.89 -1.40 -7.72
CA ASN A 168 -12.10 -2.38 -8.79
C ASN A 168 -13.34 -3.25 -8.58
N GLN A 169 -13.94 -3.21 -7.38
CA GLN A 169 -15.02 -4.09 -6.95
C GLN A 169 -14.67 -5.57 -7.20
N GLU A 170 -13.53 -6.01 -6.68
CA GLU A 170 -12.99 -7.37 -6.86
C GLU A 170 -12.59 -8.01 -5.53
N LEU A 171 -12.39 -9.32 -5.54
CA LEU A 171 -11.90 -10.13 -4.41
C LEU A 171 -12.76 -10.07 -3.13
N PHE A 172 -14.04 -9.73 -3.25
CA PHE A 172 -15.00 -9.71 -2.14
C PHE A 172 -15.37 -11.13 -1.65
N GLY A 173 -15.96 -11.21 -0.47
CA GLY A 173 -16.37 -12.47 0.14
C GLY A 173 -17.77 -12.91 -0.27
N GLY A 174 -18.28 -13.97 0.35
CA GLY A 174 -19.62 -14.49 0.05
C GLY A 174 -20.76 -13.53 0.41
N PRO A 175 -22.01 -13.87 0.00
CA PRO A 175 -23.20 -13.11 0.36
C PRO A 175 -23.36 -12.95 1.87
N THR A 176 -23.84 -11.79 2.31
CA THR A 176 -23.98 -11.47 3.72
C THR A 176 -25.23 -10.64 4.00
N THR A 177 -25.77 -10.78 5.20
CA THR A 177 -26.88 -9.95 5.70
C THR A 177 -26.42 -8.97 6.78
N LEU A 178 -25.10 -8.84 6.97
CA LEU A 178 -24.51 -7.95 7.96
C LEU A 178 -24.72 -6.48 7.57
N PRO A 179 -24.89 -5.57 8.55
CA PRO A 179 -25.22 -4.18 8.26
C PRO A 179 -24.08 -3.41 7.59
N TRP A 180 -22.85 -3.92 7.57
CA TRP A 180 -21.69 -3.37 6.86
C TRP A 180 -21.36 -4.14 5.58
N GLY A 181 -22.33 -4.87 5.01
CA GLY A 181 -22.15 -5.58 3.74
C GLY A 181 -21.75 -4.63 2.61
N LEU A 182 -20.89 -5.11 1.71
CA LEU A 182 -20.41 -4.40 0.54
C LEU A 182 -21.40 -4.53 -0.61
N GLN A 183 -21.81 -3.40 -1.17
CA GLN A 183 -22.52 -3.37 -2.45
C GLN A 183 -21.50 -3.59 -3.57
N ILE A 184 -21.91 -4.31 -4.60
CA ILE A 184 -21.15 -4.49 -5.85
C ILE A 184 -22.11 -4.18 -6.98
N ASP A 185 -21.66 -3.45 -7.99
CA ASP A 185 -22.45 -3.18 -9.19
C ASP A 185 -22.82 -4.51 -9.86
N ALA A 186 -24.11 -4.74 -10.06
CA ALA A 186 -24.62 -5.96 -10.71
C ALA A 186 -24.15 -6.11 -12.16
N ASN A 187 -23.70 -5.02 -12.80
CA ASN A 187 -23.09 -5.04 -14.13
C ASN A 187 -21.57 -5.26 -14.10
N ASN A 188 -20.96 -5.35 -12.91
CA ASN A 188 -19.53 -5.60 -12.79
C ASN A 188 -19.22 -7.05 -13.25
N PRO A 189 -18.16 -7.27 -14.05
CA PRO A 189 -17.77 -8.62 -14.49
C PRO A 189 -17.49 -9.60 -13.34
N ASN A 190 -17.12 -9.09 -12.16
CA ASN A 190 -16.87 -9.91 -10.97
C ASN A 190 -18.15 -10.29 -10.21
N PHE A 191 -19.31 -9.72 -10.58
CA PHE A 191 -20.58 -10.00 -9.90
C PHE A 191 -21.04 -11.44 -10.21
N PRO A 192 -21.33 -12.28 -9.19
CA PRO A 192 -21.75 -13.66 -9.41
C PRO A 192 -23.02 -13.78 -10.25
N ALA A 193 -22.95 -14.52 -11.36
CA ALA A 193 -24.09 -14.73 -12.24
C ALA A 193 -25.26 -15.41 -11.51
N GLY A 194 -26.49 -14.92 -11.77
CA GLY A 194 -27.72 -15.47 -11.19
C GLY A 194 -28.05 -14.99 -9.77
N MET A 195 -27.30 -14.03 -9.23
CA MET A 195 -27.53 -13.44 -7.91
C MET A 195 -28.42 -12.18 -7.99
N PRO A 196 -29.30 -11.91 -7.00
CA PRO A 196 -30.08 -10.67 -6.95
C PRO A 196 -29.19 -9.43 -6.91
N ALA A 197 -29.55 -8.38 -7.65
CA ALA A 197 -28.76 -7.15 -7.77
C ALA A 197 -28.55 -6.38 -6.45
N ASP A 198 -29.42 -6.61 -5.46
CA ASP A 198 -29.36 -6.04 -4.12
C ASP A 198 -28.54 -6.88 -3.13
N THR A 199 -27.89 -7.95 -3.60
CA THR A 199 -27.09 -8.82 -2.73
C THR A 199 -25.86 -8.09 -2.20
N LEU A 200 -25.68 -8.16 -0.89
CA LEU A 200 -24.50 -7.63 -0.21
C LEU A 200 -23.45 -8.72 -0.02
N PHE A 201 -22.19 -8.33 -0.07
CA PHE A 201 -21.05 -9.25 0.08
C PHE A 201 -20.19 -8.89 1.30
N HIS A 202 -19.41 -9.85 1.80
CA HIS A 202 -18.42 -9.57 2.83
C HIS A 202 -17.33 -8.62 2.28
N PRO A 203 -17.07 -7.43 2.89
CA PRO A 203 -16.01 -6.50 2.48
C PRO A 203 -14.62 -7.02 2.89
N THR A 204 -14.12 -8.06 2.22
CA THR A 204 -12.79 -8.65 2.46
C THR A 204 -11.67 -7.62 2.36
N PHE A 205 -11.76 -6.64 1.45
CA PHE A 205 -10.78 -5.55 1.36
C PHE A 205 -10.63 -4.80 2.69
N LEU A 206 -11.75 -4.53 3.37
CA LEU A 206 -11.79 -3.82 4.65
C LEU A 206 -11.29 -4.72 5.77
N TYR A 207 -11.73 -5.99 5.78
CA TYR A 207 -11.23 -6.98 6.75
C TYR A 207 -9.71 -7.15 6.66
N GLU A 208 -9.16 -7.25 5.44
CA GLU A 208 -7.72 -7.32 5.20
C GLU A 208 -7.00 -6.03 5.57
N SER A 209 -7.57 -4.87 5.24
CA SER A 209 -6.98 -3.57 5.60
C SER A 209 -6.88 -3.41 7.12
N LEU A 210 -7.95 -3.70 7.85
CA LEU A 210 -8.00 -3.65 9.32
C LEU A 210 -7.08 -4.70 9.96
N TRP A 211 -7.06 -5.93 9.44
CA TRP A 211 -6.13 -6.97 9.89
C TRP A 211 -4.69 -6.51 9.71
N ASN A 212 -4.33 -5.95 8.56
CA ASN A 212 -2.98 -5.48 8.31
C ASN A 212 -2.60 -4.30 9.23
N LEU A 213 -3.51 -3.34 9.45
CA LEU A 213 -3.29 -2.24 10.40
C LEU A 213 -3.09 -2.73 11.84
N ALA A 214 -3.91 -3.68 12.30
CA ALA A 214 -3.71 -4.31 13.60
C ALA A 214 -2.34 -5.00 13.68
N GLY A 215 -1.91 -5.65 12.59
CA GLY A 215 -0.58 -6.26 12.48
C GLY A 215 0.55 -5.24 12.58
N VAL A 216 0.42 -4.08 11.92
CA VAL A 216 1.39 -2.98 12.05
C VAL A 216 1.53 -2.59 13.52
N LEU A 217 0.42 -2.36 14.22
CA LEU A 217 0.43 -1.98 15.63
C LEU A 217 1.08 -3.06 16.52
N ILE A 218 0.72 -4.33 16.30
CA ILE A 218 1.29 -5.48 17.03
C ILE A 218 2.80 -5.56 16.80
N LEU A 219 3.26 -5.51 15.55
CA LEU A 219 4.69 -5.60 15.24
C LEU A 219 5.48 -4.43 15.84
N LEU A 220 4.94 -3.20 15.78
CA LEU A 220 5.59 -2.03 16.37
C LEU A 220 5.66 -2.14 17.90
N ALA A 221 4.58 -2.59 18.55
CA ALA A 221 4.53 -2.77 20.00
C ALA A 221 5.50 -3.87 20.45
N MET A 222 5.54 -5.00 19.74
CA MET A 222 6.41 -6.11 20.09
C MET A 222 7.89 -5.80 19.78
N ASP A 223 8.20 -5.10 18.69
CA ASP A 223 9.57 -4.66 18.40
C ASP A 223 10.07 -3.66 19.46
N ARG A 224 9.20 -2.76 19.93
CA ARG A 224 9.55 -1.83 21.02
C ARG A 224 9.84 -2.57 22.34
N ARG A 225 9.11 -3.65 22.63
CA ARG A 225 9.26 -4.42 23.88
C ARG A 225 10.43 -5.39 23.84
N PHE A 226 10.64 -6.09 22.73
CA PHE A 226 11.60 -7.20 22.65
C PHE A 226 12.87 -6.86 21.87
N ASN A 227 12.88 -5.74 21.11
CA ASN A 227 13.97 -5.31 20.23
C ASN A 227 14.40 -6.47 19.32
N PHE A 228 13.51 -6.82 18.38
CA PHE A 228 13.70 -7.96 17.51
C PHE A 228 14.75 -7.67 16.44
N ARG A 229 15.60 -8.68 16.23
CA ARG A 229 16.81 -8.61 15.40
C ARG A 229 16.98 -9.93 14.65
N ARG A 230 17.74 -9.91 13.57
CA ARG A 230 18.05 -11.08 12.70
C ARG A 230 16.83 -11.67 12.01
N SER A 231 15.99 -10.82 11.43
CA SER A 231 14.77 -11.22 10.73
C SER A 231 13.68 -11.78 11.66
N ARG A 232 13.82 -11.69 12.99
CA ARG A 232 12.80 -12.21 13.92
C ARG A 232 11.49 -11.43 13.83
N LEU A 233 11.55 -10.12 13.61
CA LEU A 233 10.32 -9.35 13.40
C LEU A 233 9.69 -9.69 12.05
N PHE A 234 10.52 -9.91 11.03
CA PHE A 234 10.05 -10.37 9.72
C PHE A 234 9.34 -11.72 9.79
N TRP A 235 9.88 -12.69 10.55
CA TRP A 235 9.22 -13.98 10.73
C TRP A 235 7.91 -13.87 11.53
N LEU A 236 7.86 -13.00 12.53
CA LEU A 236 6.62 -12.69 13.23
C LEU A 236 5.58 -12.06 12.30
N TYR A 237 6.01 -11.16 11.40
CA TYR A 237 5.19 -10.62 10.32
C TYR A 237 4.64 -11.75 9.43
N ALA A 238 5.51 -12.66 8.97
CA ALA A 238 5.11 -13.76 8.10
C ALA A 238 4.05 -14.66 8.77
N MET A 239 4.22 -14.98 10.06
CA MET A 239 3.23 -15.70 10.85
C MET A 239 1.90 -14.94 10.95
N TYR A 240 1.95 -13.65 11.27
CA TYR A 240 0.75 -12.82 11.41
C TYR A 240 -0.03 -12.71 10.09
N TYR A 241 0.68 -12.45 9.00
CA TYR A 241 0.09 -12.30 7.67
C TYR A 241 -0.57 -13.60 7.21
N THR A 242 0.13 -14.73 7.35
CA THR A 242 -0.41 -16.04 6.93
C THR A 242 -1.60 -16.49 7.78
N LEU A 243 -1.63 -16.15 9.07
CA LEU A 243 -2.81 -16.37 9.91
C LEU A 243 -4.04 -15.62 9.38
N GLY A 244 -3.86 -14.35 8.98
CA GLY A 244 -4.91 -13.56 8.34
C GLY A 244 -5.39 -14.17 7.02
N ARG A 245 -4.45 -14.62 6.18
CA ARG A 245 -4.76 -15.20 4.88
C ARG A 245 -5.65 -16.43 4.98
N VAL A 246 -5.49 -17.29 5.99
CA VAL A 246 -6.29 -18.53 6.11
C VAL A 246 -7.79 -18.24 6.19
N TRP A 247 -8.22 -17.38 7.12
CA TRP A 247 -9.66 -17.15 7.34
C TRP A 247 -10.27 -16.21 6.30
N ILE A 248 -9.51 -15.24 5.79
CA ILE A 248 -9.99 -14.32 4.76
C ILE A 248 -10.13 -15.01 3.41
N GLU A 249 -9.16 -15.84 3.04
CA GLU A 249 -9.23 -16.62 1.81
C GLU A 249 -10.37 -17.65 1.86
N ALA A 250 -10.73 -18.14 3.05
CA ALA A 250 -11.89 -19.02 3.22
C ALA A 250 -13.25 -18.32 3.02
N MET A 251 -13.32 -16.99 3.20
CA MET A 251 -14.55 -16.21 2.94
C MET A 251 -14.71 -15.80 1.48
N ARG A 252 -13.61 -15.80 0.72
CA ARG A 252 -13.59 -15.36 -0.67
C ARG A 252 -14.36 -16.32 -1.57
N ILE A 253 -14.96 -15.76 -2.62
CA ILE A 253 -15.78 -16.52 -3.59
C ILE A 253 -15.21 -16.53 -5.01
N ASP A 254 -14.13 -15.80 -5.26
CA ASP A 254 -13.47 -15.79 -6.57
C ASP A 254 -12.85 -17.14 -6.93
N ASP A 255 -12.73 -17.43 -8.22
CA ASP A 255 -12.06 -18.63 -8.68
C ASP A 255 -10.59 -18.61 -8.27
N ALA A 256 -10.19 -19.67 -7.57
CA ALA A 256 -8.82 -19.86 -7.12
C ALA A 256 -8.45 -21.33 -7.26
N GLU A 257 -7.20 -21.57 -7.66
CA GLU A 257 -6.65 -22.92 -7.80
C GLU A 257 -6.87 -23.74 -6.52
N GLN A 258 -7.52 -24.89 -6.62
CA GLN A 258 -7.80 -25.77 -5.50
C GLN A 258 -6.92 -27.01 -5.56
N ILE A 259 -6.33 -27.39 -4.44
CA ILE A 259 -5.47 -28.58 -4.34
C ILE A 259 -5.98 -29.46 -3.20
N ASN A 260 -6.06 -30.76 -3.47
CA ASN A 260 -6.29 -31.78 -2.44
C ASN A 260 -4.96 -32.23 -1.85
N ILE A 261 -4.76 -31.95 -0.56
CA ILE A 261 -3.61 -32.45 0.20
C ILE A 261 -4.17 -33.14 1.44
N LEU A 262 -3.72 -34.38 1.71
CA LEU A 262 -4.14 -35.17 2.88
C LEU A 262 -5.68 -35.33 3.00
N GLY A 263 -6.40 -35.39 1.87
CA GLY A 263 -7.85 -35.55 1.84
C GLY A 263 -8.66 -34.26 2.05
N ILE A 264 -8.00 -33.11 2.22
CA ILE A 264 -8.65 -31.81 2.33
C ILE A 264 -8.44 -31.03 1.03
N THR A 265 -9.53 -30.74 0.31
CA THR A 265 -9.52 -29.83 -0.85
C THR A 265 -9.73 -28.41 -0.37
N THR A 266 -8.75 -27.53 -0.60
CA THR A 266 -8.88 -26.10 -0.33
C THR A 266 -8.04 -25.29 -1.32
N ARG A 267 -8.20 -23.97 -1.31
CA ARG A 267 -7.46 -23.03 -2.16
C ARG A 267 -5.95 -23.18 -1.91
N LEU A 268 -5.15 -23.16 -2.98
CA LEU A 268 -3.69 -23.22 -2.95
C LEU A 268 -3.11 -22.21 -1.95
N ASN A 269 -3.66 -20.99 -1.94
CA ASN A 269 -3.27 -19.91 -1.03
C ASN A 269 -3.39 -20.29 0.45
N VAL A 270 -4.37 -21.11 0.83
CA VAL A 270 -4.56 -21.59 2.21
C VAL A 270 -3.44 -22.57 2.57
N TRP A 271 -3.16 -23.54 1.71
CA TRP A 271 -2.04 -24.47 1.89
C TRP A 271 -0.71 -23.76 1.99
N THR A 272 -0.44 -22.82 1.07
CA THR A 272 0.79 -22.04 1.13
C THR A 272 0.88 -21.23 2.41
N SER A 273 -0.22 -20.66 2.89
CA SER A 273 -0.25 -19.95 4.17
C SER A 273 0.10 -20.85 5.35
N ILE A 274 -0.42 -22.08 5.39
CA ILE A 274 -0.09 -23.05 6.44
C ILE A 274 1.41 -23.40 6.42
N PHE A 275 1.96 -23.74 5.25
CA PHE A 275 3.37 -24.10 5.14
C PHE A 275 4.30 -22.93 5.48
N VAL A 276 4.00 -21.72 4.99
CA VAL A 276 4.77 -20.51 5.30
C VAL A 276 4.66 -20.16 6.78
N PHE A 277 3.49 -20.33 7.41
CA PHE A 277 3.31 -20.13 8.84
C PHE A 277 4.22 -21.05 9.66
N LEU A 278 4.22 -22.36 9.34
CA LEU A 278 5.04 -23.35 10.05
C LEU A 278 6.54 -23.08 9.85
N ALA A 279 6.96 -22.75 8.64
CA ALA A 279 8.34 -22.37 8.35
C ALA A 279 8.75 -21.10 9.11
N ALA A 280 7.88 -20.08 9.15
CA ALA A 280 8.12 -18.84 9.87
C ALA A 280 8.18 -19.05 11.38
N LEU A 281 7.31 -19.91 11.94
CA LEU A 281 7.32 -20.29 13.35
C LEU A 281 8.64 -21.00 13.71
N ALA A 282 9.05 -21.98 12.92
CA ALA A 282 10.31 -22.68 13.12
C ALA A 282 11.50 -21.71 13.07
N ALA A 283 11.56 -20.84 12.05
CA ALA A 283 12.60 -19.83 11.94
C ALA A 283 12.60 -18.86 13.13
N PHE A 284 11.42 -18.39 13.56
CA PHE A 284 11.28 -17.50 14.72
C PHE A 284 11.80 -18.14 16.01
N ILE A 285 11.48 -19.42 16.25
CA ILE A 285 11.93 -20.18 17.43
C ILE A 285 13.45 -20.41 17.35
N LEU A 286 13.96 -20.96 16.24
CA LEU A 286 15.38 -21.27 16.09
C LEU A 286 16.26 -20.03 16.23
N LEU A 287 15.84 -18.91 15.65
CA LEU A 287 16.54 -17.62 15.80
C LEU A 287 16.39 -17.00 17.20
N GLY A 288 15.35 -17.38 17.94
CA GLY A 288 15.18 -17.01 19.34
C GLY A 288 16.08 -17.80 20.29
N LEU A 289 16.30 -19.09 19.99
CA LEU A 289 17.17 -19.98 20.77
C LEU A 289 18.65 -19.69 20.52
N LYS A 290 19.02 -19.31 19.29
CA LYS A 290 20.36 -18.87 18.94
C LYS A 290 20.56 -17.47 19.55
N GLY A 291 21.10 -17.42 20.78
CA GLY A 291 21.29 -16.20 21.59
C GLY A 291 21.94 -15.03 20.84
N ARG A 292 22.01 -13.83 21.43
CA ARG A 292 22.56 -12.63 20.75
C ARG A 292 24.11 -12.63 20.72
N PRO A 293 24.82 -12.88 19.59
CA PRO A 293 26.16 -12.33 19.43
C PRO A 293 26.14 -10.81 19.43
N ASP A 294 27.00 -10.25 20.27
CA ASP A 294 27.40 -8.86 20.20
C ASP A 294 28.57 -8.69 19.21
N PRO A 295 28.59 -7.59 18.43
CA PRO A 295 27.61 -6.50 18.41
C PRO A 295 26.44 -6.74 17.42
N ASP A 296 25.22 -6.35 17.83
CA ASP A 296 24.02 -6.35 16.97
C ASP A 296 23.96 -5.11 16.05
N THR A 297 24.93 -5.05 15.14
CA THR A 297 25.11 -3.97 14.15
C THR A 297 24.24 -4.16 12.90
N VAL A 298 23.79 -3.06 12.30
CA VAL A 298 23.10 -3.04 10.99
C VAL A 298 24.08 -3.28 9.83
N TYR A 299 25.36 -2.98 10.04
CA TYR A 299 26.39 -3.06 9.02
C TYR A 299 26.87 -4.49 8.78
N LEU A 300 27.34 -4.76 7.58
CA LEU A 300 28.13 -5.96 7.29
C LEU A 300 29.51 -5.86 7.98
N ALA A 301 30.12 -7.01 8.26
CA ALA A 301 31.45 -7.05 8.85
C ALA A 301 32.46 -6.27 7.99
N GLY A 302 33.23 -5.37 8.62
CA GLY A 302 34.20 -4.50 7.95
C GLY A 302 33.59 -3.31 7.18
N ARG A 303 32.28 -3.07 7.31
CA ARG A 303 31.57 -1.91 6.70
C ARG A 303 31.02 -0.95 7.75
N GLU A 304 31.42 -1.12 9.01
CA GLU A 304 31.06 -0.20 10.08
C GLU A 304 31.73 1.16 9.86
N PRO A 305 31.06 2.27 10.24
CA PRO A 305 31.70 3.58 10.19
C PRO A 305 32.95 3.57 11.08
N GLU A 306 34.03 4.17 10.58
CA GLU A 306 35.25 4.34 11.35
C GLU A 306 34.90 5.11 12.63
N LYS A 307 35.16 4.51 13.79
CA LYS A 307 34.99 5.22 15.06
C LYS A 307 36.00 6.35 15.03
N VAL A 308 35.54 7.58 14.83
CA VAL A 308 36.35 8.77 15.08
C VAL A 308 36.72 8.71 16.55
N SER A 309 37.92 8.25 16.85
CA SER A 309 38.55 8.49 18.14
C SER A 309 38.60 10.01 18.30
N GLY A 310 37.73 10.55 19.15
CA GLY A 310 37.89 11.91 19.65
C GLY A 310 39.30 12.06 20.21
N PRO A 311 39.83 13.29 20.26
CA PRO A 311 41.17 13.52 20.79
C PRO A 311 41.27 12.85 22.16
N ASP A 312 42.34 12.10 22.31
CA ASP A 312 42.82 11.41 23.50
C ASP A 312 42.36 12.12 24.77
N ASP A 313 41.85 11.37 25.75
CA ASP A 313 41.65 11.80 27.14
C ASP A 313 43.04 11.97 27.78
N GLY A 314 43.81 12.88 27.21
CA GLY A 314 45.15 13.27 27.58
C GLY A 314 45.04 14.45 28.52
N THR A 315 45.25 14.15 29.81
CA THR A 315 45.63 15.10 30.86
C THR A 315 44.64 16.23 31.15
N VAL A 316 43.87 16.04 32.22
CA VAL A 316 43.38 17.13 33.07
C VAL A 316 44.60 17.91 33.57
N THR A 317 44.94 19.02 32.90
CA THR A 317 45.76 20.08 33.49
C THR A 317 44.84 21.17 33.99
N ASP A 318 44.73 21.20 35.32
CA ASP A 318 44.17 22.26 36.15
C ASP A 318 44.77 23.62 35.75
N VAL A 319 44.04 24.42 34.98
CA VAL A 319 44.35 25.84 34.80
C VAL A 319 43.60 26.60 35.90
N ARG A 320 44.30 26.78 37.01
CA ARG A 320 43.94 27.73 38.07
C ARG A 320 43.90 29.15 37.51
N ASP A 321 42.76 29.77 37.76
CA ASP A 321 42.53 31.22 37.72
C ASP A 321 43.44 31.94 38.74
N PRO A 322 43.94 33.14 38.42
CA PRO A 322 43.99 34.18 39.44
C PRO A 322 43.44 35.53 38.95
N ASP A 323 42.36 35.93 39.62
CA ASP A 323 41.86 37.27 39.94
C ASP A 323 42.63 38.51 39.43
N HIS A 324 41.88 39.48 38.88
CA HIS A 324 42.08 40.91 39.18
C HIS A 324 40.79 41.77 38.95
N VAL A 325 40.22 42.23 40.08
CA VAL A 325 39.76 43.62 40.39
C VAL A 325 38.33 44.11 40.09
N VAL A 326 37.48 44.04 41.14
CA VAL A 326 36.72 45.11 41.86
C VAL A 326 35.74 46.04 41.10
N SER A 327 34.45 45.93 41.49
CA SER A 327 33.43 46.96 41.93
C SER A 327 33.19 48.22 41.06
N ASP A 328 31.99 48.80 40.92
CA ASP A 328 30.92 49.05 41.89
C ASP A 328 29.53 49.16 41.23
N SER A 329 28.52 48.98 42.06
CA SER A 329 27.12 49.36 41.89
C SER A 329 26.93 50.86 41.60
N ASP A 330 26.00 51.20 40.69
CA ASP A 330 25.24 52.43 40.83
C ASP A 330 23.83 52.34 40.26
N SER A 331 22.88 52.73 41.11
CA SER A 331 21.46 52.90 40.81
C SER A 331 21.21 54.28 40.21
N ARG A 332 20.26 54.38 39.26
CA ARG A 332 19.41 55.53 38.85
C ARG A 332 19.10 55.34 37.35
N GLY A 333 17.86 55.19 36.91
CA GLY A 333 16.77 56.12 37.15
C GLY A 333 16.83 57.24 36.11
N ASN A 334 16.37 56.97 34.87
CA ASN A 334 15.86 57.99 33.94
C ASN A 334 15.34 57.38 32.63
N LEU A 335 14.03 57.14 32.56
CA LEU A 335 13.26 57.30 31.32
C LEU A 335 11.95 58.01 31.69
N PRO A 336 11.76 59.28 31.27
CA PRO A 336 10.53 60.00 31.52
C PRO A 336 9.45 59.70 30.46
N GLY A 337 8.22 59.52 30.95
CA GLY A 337 7.09 60.39 30.58
C GLY A 337 6.42 60.20 29.21
N ASN A 338 5.47 59.26 29.19
CA ASN A 338 4.09 59.40 28.69
C ASN A 338 3.64 60.79 28.19
N HIS A 339 2.88 60.87 27.07
CA HIS A 339 1.48 61.33 27.04
C HIS A 339 0.88 61.53 25.61
N SER A 340 -0.40 61.14 25.50
CA SER A 340 -1.49 61.73 24.67
C SER A 340 -1.52 61.38 23.17
N GLY A 341 -2.51 60.62 22.66
CA GLY A 341 -3.90 61.02 22.34
C GLY A 341 -3.97 61.47 20.86
N SER A 342 -4.89 61.13 19.94
CA SER A 342 -6.32 60.78 19.98
C SER A 342 -6.82 60.35 18.57
N ARG A 343 -7.78 59.40 18.54
CA ARG A 343 -8.95 59.19 17.64
C ARG A 343 -9.03 59.79 16.21
N HIS A 344 -9.38 58.95 15.22
CA HIS A 344 -10.45 59.05 14.19
C HIS A 344 -10.39 57.73 13.37
N ALA A 345 -11.39 56.84 13.20
CA ALA A 345 -12.84 56.86 12.94
C ALA A 345 -13.26 57.12 11.47
N SER A 346 -13.93 56.10 10.90
CA SER A 346 -14.97 56.04 9.85
C SER A 346 -14.64 56.01 8.32
N ASP A 347 -14.97 54.85 7.72
CA ASP A 347 -15.58 54.52 6.40
C ASP A 347 -16.78 55.42 5.97
N PRO A 348 -17.51 55.23 4.82
CA PRO A 348 -17.24 54.74 3.45
C PRO A 348 -18.02 55.57 2.34
N THR A 349 -18.33 54.94 1.18
CA THR A 349 -19.32 55.25 0.08
C THR A 349 -18.82 56.13 -1.10
N GLU A 350 -19.18 55.99 -2.39
CA GLU A 350 -20.39 55.52 -3.13
C GLU A 350 -20.05 55.41 -4.66
N GLU A 351 -20.48 54.38 -5.42
CA GLU A 351 -21.49 54.38 -6.53
C GLU A 351 -21.10 54.92 -7.94
N ALA A 352 -21.68 54.55 -9.10
CA ALA A 352 -22.84 53.71 -9.48
C ALA A 352 -22.94 53.44 -11.03
N ALA A 353 -23.73 52.40 -11.38
CA ALA A 353 -24.72 52.22 -12.51
C ALA A 353 -24.25 52.15 -13.99
N ALA A 354 -24.89 51.49 -14.99
CA ALA A 354 -26.21 50.83 -15.18
C ALA A 354 -26.18 49.79 -16.37
N ALA A 355 -27.20 48.93 -16.50
CA ALA A 355 -27.50 48.00 -17.64
C ALA A 355 -28.53 48.63 -18.64
N PRO A 356 -29.28 47.93 -19.56
CA PRO A 356 -29.11 46.70 -20.39
C PRO A 356 -29.51 46.91 -21.90
N SER A 357 -29.44 45.86 -22.76
CA SER A 357 -30.07 45.69 -24.12
C SER A 357 -29.12 44.85 -25.01
N GLY A 358 -29.45 43.87 -25.86
CA GLY A 358 -30.67 43.43 -26.54
C GLY A 358 -30.27 42.83 -27.92
N SER A 359 -31.08 41.92 -28.47
CA SER A 359 -31.10 41.40 -29.87
C SER A 359 -30.30 40.14 -30.28
N LYS A 360 -31.06 39.06 -30.55
CA LYS A 360 -30.92 38.13 -31.70
C LYS A 360 -31.52 38.83 -32.96
N PRO A 361 -31.15 38.50 -34.22
CA PRO A 361 -31.72 37.35 -34.95
C PRO A 361 -30.78 36.69 -36.00
N GLY A 362 -30.88 35.37 -36.22
CA GLY A 362 -31.41 34.79 -37.49
C GLY A 362 -30.25 34.42 -38.43
N ALA A 363 -30.31 33.50 -39.39
CA ALA A 363 -31.23 32.47 -39.85
C ALA A 363 -30.46 31.64 -40.92
N ASP A 364 -30.92 30.42 -41.18
CA ASP A 364 -30.76 29.64 -42.41
C ASP A 364 -29.38 29.26 -42.97
N ALA A 365 -29.16 27.94 -43.17
CA ALA A 365 -29.40 27.30 -44.47
C ALA A 365 -28.62 25.97 -44.60
N THR A 366 -29.38 24.88 -44.59
CA THR A 366 -29.37 23.75 -45.55
C THR A 366 -28.10 23.29 -46.28
N ALA A 367 -27.95 21.96 -46.31
CA ALA A 367 -27.59 21.06 -47.44
C ALA A 367 -26.43 20.11 -47.07
N ALA A 368 -26.72 18.84 -46.76
CA ALA A 368 -26.95 17.72 -47.68
C ALA A 368 -25.64 17.10 -48.22
N GLY A 369 -25.48 15.79 -48.00
CA GLY A 369 -24.62 14.93 -48.83
C GLY A 369 -23.79 13.90 -48.07
N HIS A 370 -24.27 12.64 -48.07
CA HIS A 370 -23.55 11.39 -48.40
C HIS A 370 -22.09 11.21 -47.90
N SER A 371 -21.59 10.06 -47.48
CA SER A 371 -21.99 8.64 -47.37
C SER A 371 -20.70 7.96 -46.90
N GLY A 372 -20.74 6.99 -45.98
CA GLY A 372 -19.49 6.32 -45.59
C GLY A 372 -19.62 5.37 -44.42
N SER A 373 -20.30 4.26 -44.67
CA SER A 373 -20.25 3.05 -43.85
C SER A 373 -18.81 2.63 -43.56
N THR A 374 -18.45 2.42 -42.29
CA THR A 374 -17.69 1.22 -41.87
C THR A 374 -17.99 0.97 -40.39
N ALA A 375 -18.77 -0.07 -40.13
CA ALA A 375 -18.95 -0.64 -38.80
C ALA A 375 -17.61 -1.20 -38.32
N THR A 376 -17.23 -0.93 -37.08
CA THR A 376 -16.19 -1.68 -36.38
C THR A 376 -16.89 -2.48 -35.29
N GLU A 377 -17.07 -3.77 -35.55
CA GLU A 377 -17.46 -4.75 -34.54
C GLU A 377 -16.44 -4.76 -33.40
N PRO A 378 -16.87 -4.89 -32.13
CA PRO A 378 -15.97 -5.23 -31.04
C PRO A 378 -15.62 -6.73 -31.13
N ALA A 379 -14.33 -7.04 -31.07
CA ALA A 379 -13.81 -8.40 -31.01
C ALA A 379 -14.25 -9.12 -29.72
N PRO A 380 -14.47 -10.45 -29.74
CA PRO A 380 -15.18 -11.18 -28.71
C PRO A 380 -14.31 -11.56 -27.50
N GLU A 381 -15.02 -11.77 -26.40
CA GLU A 381 -14.57 -12.31 -25.11
C GLU A 381 -13.75 -13.60 -25.26
N ALA A 382 -12.59 -13.64 -24.60
CA ALA A 382 -11.84 -14.87 -24.40
C ALA A 382 -12.45 -15.62 -23.21
N GLY A 383 -13.24 -16.64 -23.55
CA GLY A 383 -13.82 -17.59 -22.61
C GLY A 383 -12.80 -18.48 -21.91
N THR A 384 -13.22 -18.90 -20.74
CA THR A 384 -12.70 -19.94 -19.85
C THR A 384 -12.42 -21.29 -20.53
N GLY A 385 -11.33 -21.94 -20.11
CA GLY A 385 -11.05 -23.37 -20.27
C GLY A 385 -9.53 -23.62 -20.16
N LYS A 386 -9.00 -24.49 -19.30
CA LYS A 386 -9.51 -25.57 -18.45
C LYS A 386 -8.61 -25.70 -17.22
#